data_AF-A0A934E8L0-F1
#
_entry.id   AF-A0A934E8L0-F1
#
_cell.length_a   1.000
_cell.length_b   1.000
_cell.length_c   1.000
_cell.angle_alpha   90.00
_cell.angle_beta   90.00
_cell.angle_gamma   90.00
#
_symmetry.space_group_name_H-M   'P 1'
#
loop_
_entity.id
_entity.type
_entity.pdbx_description
1 polymer ?
#
loop_
_entity_poly.entity_id
_entity_poly.type
_entity_poly.pdbx_seq_one_letter_code
_entity_poly.pdbx_strand_id
1 'polypeptide(L)'
;MQSIQLSFTPEEAEILAFRAQPLGYSVTKYIKLLVNREILAHLDDRSYALGTRAIGRVERAQEEYKKGKAKKLTSALDNLGTS
;
A
#
# COMPACT_ATOMS: atom_id res chain seq x y z
N MET A 1 15.89 -21.44 12.07
CA MET A 1 15.35 -20.08 12.32
C MET A 1 16.53 -19.14 12.33
N GLN A 2 16.59 -18.15 11.43
CA GLN A 2 17.71 -17.20 11.39
C GLN A 2 17.53 -16.16 12.51
N SER A 3 18.56 -15.94 13.32
CA SER A 3 18.59 -14.90 14.35
C SER A 3 19.42 -13.73 13.86
N ILE A 4 18.86 -12.52 13.96
CA ILE A 4 19.56 -11.28 13.64
C ILE A 4 19.81 -10.56 14.98
N GLN A 5 21.05 -10.13 15.21
CA GLN A 5 21.38 -9.24 16.31
C GLN A 5 21.36 -7.80 15.80
N LEU A 6 20.59 -6.96 16.49
CA LEU A 6 20.53 -5.52 16.25
C LEU A 6 21.03 -4.82 17.51
N SER A 7 21.89 -3.84 17.33
CA SER A 7 22.39 -2.99 18.41
C SER A 7 21.70 -1.65 18.33
N PHE A 8 21.24 -1.17 19.47
CA PHE A 8 20.57 0.12 19.63
C PHE A 8 21.27 0.89 20.74
N THR A 9 21.22 2.23 20.68
CA THR A 9 21.56 3.03 21.85
C THR A 9 20.50 2.86 22.95
N PRO A 10 20.81 3.17 24.22
CA PRO A 10 19.83 3.13 25.30
C PRO A 10 18.58 3.97 24.98
N GLU A 11 18.76 5.16 24.39
CA GLU A 11 17.68 6.08 24.04
C GLU A 11 16.78 5.50 22.95
N GLU A 12 17.36 4.88 21.93
CA GLU A 12 16.60 4.19 20.87
C GLU A 12 15.78 3.03 21.42
N ALA A 13 16.37 2.24 22.34
CA ALA A 13 15.69 1.13 22.98
C ALA A 13 14.49 1.59 23.82
N GLU A 14 14.63 2.70 24.54
CA GLU A 14 13.53 3.32 25.30
C GLU A 14 12.40 3.81 24.38
N ILE A 15 12.74 4.48 23.27
CA ILE A 15 11.75 4.93 22.29
C ILE A 15 10.98 3.75 21.70
N LEU A 16 11.68 2.66 21.37
CA LEU A 16 11.05 1.45 20.85
C LEU A 16 10.13 0.80 21.88
N ALA A 17 10.54 0.74 23.15
CA ALA A 17 9.71 0.23 24.24
C ALA A 17 8.46 1.09 24.47
N PHE A 18 8.63 2.41 24.51
CA PHE A 18 7.54 3.38 24.66
C PHE A 18 6.51 3.25 23.54
N ARG A 19 6.95 3.03 22.29
CA ARG A 19 6.03 2.82 21.16
C ARG A 19 5.39 1.43 21.13
N ALA A 20 6.07 0.42 21.68
CA ALA A 20 5.54 -0.95 21.72
C ALA A 20 4.45 -1.13 22.81
N GLN A 21 4.56 -0.41 23.92
CA GLN A 21 3.68 -0.54 25.09
C GLN A 21 2.18 -0.31 24.77
N PRO A 22 1.76 0.75 24.05
CA PRO A 22 0.35 0.96 23.71
C PRO A 22 -0.26 -0.15 22.85
N LEU A 23 0.58 -0.89 22.13
CA LEU A 23 0.16 -2.02 21.29
C LEU A 23 0.17 -3.36 22.05
N GLY A 24 0.57 -3.36 23.33
CA GLY A 24 0.75 -4.57 24.12
C GLY A 24 1.85 -5.48 23.57
N TYR A 25 2.83 -4.92 22.86
CA TYR A 25 3.89 -5.67 22.19
C TYR A 25 5.19 -5.62 22.99
N SER A 26 5.96 -6.70 22.91
CA SER A 26 7.38 -6.66 23.29
C SER A 26 8.18 -5.87 22.26
N VAL A 27 9.32 -5.30 22.66
CA VAL A 27 10.23 -4.58 21.76
C VAL A 27 10.58 -5.43 20.54
N THR A 28 10.90 -6.71 20.72
CA THR A 28 11.20 -7.65 19.62
C THR A 28 10.02 -7.83 18.66
N LYS A 29 8.80 -7.96 19.17
CA LYS A 29 7.59 -8.10 18.33
C LYS A 29 7.33 -6.83 17.55
N TYR A 30 7.55 -5.67 18.18
CA TYR A 30 7.40 -4.37 17.54
C TYR A 30 8.46 -4.16 16.43
N ILE A 31 9.72 -4.52 16.66
CA ILE A 31 10.77 -4.46 15.62
C ILE A 31 10.39 -5.34 14.42
N LYS A 32 9.92 -6.58 14.65
CA LYS A 32 9.46 -7.46 13.55
C LYS A 32 8.33 -6.84 12.75
N LEU A 33 7.40 -6.16 13.42
CA LEU A 33 6.31 -5.43 12.75
C LEU A 33 6.87 -4.33 11.84
N LEU A 34 7.80 -3.52 12.34
CA LEU A 34 8.41 -2.42 11.58
C LEU A 34 9.16 -2.94 10.36
N VAL A 35 10.00 -3.97 10.53
CA VAL A 35 10.74 -4.59 9.41
C VAL A 35 9.80 -5.16 8.36
N ASN A 36 8.74 -5.87 8.76
CA ASN A 36 7.77 -6.40 7.82
C ASN A 36 7.01 -5.30 7.08
N ARG A 37 6.64 -4.22 7.76
CA ARG A 37 5.98 -3.07 7.14
C ARG A 37 6.88 -2.43 6.07
N GLU A 38 8.17 -2.29 6.37
CA GLU A 38 9.13 -1.73 5.43
C GLU A 38 9.32 -2.65 4.21
N ILE A 39 9.47 -3.97 4.45
CA ILE A 39 9.55 -4.96 3.37
C ILE A 39 8.31 -4.87 2.46
N LEU A 40 7.10 -4.80 3.04
CA LEU A 40 5.88 -4.68 2.25
C LEU A 40 5.83 -3.38 1.45
N ALA A 41 6.28 -2.26 2.02
CA ALA A 41 6.32 -0.99 1.31
C ALA A 41 7.24 -1.04 0.08
N HIS A 42 8.36 -1.75 0.16
CA HIS A 42 9.29 -1.93 -0.97
C HIS A 42 8.88 -3.05 -1.94
N LEU A 43 8.09 -4.02 -1.49
CA LEU A 43 7.53 -5.07 -2.35
C LEU A 43 6.26 -4.65 -3.09
N ASP A 44 5.58 -3.58 -2.65
CA ASP A 44 4.36 -3.09 -3.31
C ASP A 44 4.62 -2.25 -4.57
N ASP A 45 5.86 -2.18 -5.05
CA ASP A 45 6.13 -1.84 -6.47
C ASP A 45 5.77 -3.01 -7.41
N ARG A 46 4.69 -3.74 -7.09
CA ARG A 46 4.05 -4.69 -7.99
C ARG A 46 3.29 -3.90 -9.05
N SER A 47 4.07 -3.33 -9.96
CA SER A 47 3.61 -2.95 -11.28
C SER A 47 3.09 -4.22 -11.97
N TYR A 48 1.80 -4.51 -11.82
CA TYR A 48 1.17 -5.58 -12.59
C TYR A 48 1.12 -5.12 -14.04
N ALA A 49 1.88 -5.79 -14.91
CA ALA A 49 1.80 -5.56 -16.35
C ALA A 49 0.34 -5.74 -16.77
N LEU A 50 -0.28 -4.65 -17.24
CA LEU A 50 -1.60 -4.72 -17.85
C LEU A 50 -1.52 -5.70 -19.02
N GLY A 51 -2.45 -6.66 -19.06
CA GLY A 51 -2.57 -7.50 -20.25
C GLY A 51 -2.74 -6.62 -21.49
N THR A 52 -2.19 -7.03 -22.64
CA THR A 52 -2.17 -6.24 -23.88
C THR A 52 -3.54 -5.68 -24.27
N ARG A 53 -4.62 -6.43 -24.02
CA ARG A 53 -6.01 -5.99 -24.24
C ARG A 53 -6.45 -4.86 -23.31
N ALA A 54 -5.96 -4.85 -22.07
CA ALA A 54 -6.29 -3.83 -21.08
C ALA A 54 -5.55 -2.52 -21.36
N ILE A 55 -4.30 -2.58 -21.84
CA ILE A 55 -3.53 -1.40 -22.26
C ILE A 55 -4.31 -0.58 -23.30
N GLY A 56 -4.76 -1.22 -24.38
CA GLY A 56 -5.51 -0.52 -25.43
C GLY A 56 -6.89 0.00 -24.98
N ARG A 57 -7.50 -0.56 -23.93
CA ARG A 57 -8.72 -0.02 -23.34
C ARG A 57 -8.44 1.20 -22.48
N VAL A 58 -7.36 1.16 -21.69
CA VAL A 58 -6.93 2.28 -20.85
C VAL A 58 -6.51 3.48 -21.71
N GLU A 59 -5.73 3.25 -22.77
CA GLU A 59 -5.33 4.31 -23.72
C GLU A 59 -6.54 4.99 -24.34
N ARG A 60 -7.51 4.22 -24.85
CA ARG A 60 -8.76 4.77 -25.39
C ARG A 60 -9.55 5.55 -24.35
N ALA A 61 -9.70 5.02 -23.14
CA ALA A 61 -10.43 5.71 -22.06
C ALA A 61 -9.76 7.03 -21.68
N GLN A 62 -8.42 7.08 -21.65
CA GLN A 62 -7.67 8.31 -21.41
C GLN A 62 -7.84 9.31 -22.55
N GLU A 63 -7.85 8.86 -23.80
CA GLU A 63 -8.13 9.73 -24.95
C GLU A 63 -9.55 10.29 -24.92
N GLU A 64 -10.55 9.46 -24.62
CA GLU A 64 -11.95 9.88 -24.52
C GLU A 64 -12.14 10.90 -23.39
N TYR A 65 -11.45 10.71 -22.26
CA TYR A 65 -11.41 11.69 -21.18
C TYR A 65 -10.80 13.02 -21.63
N LYS A 66 -9.63 12.99 -22.29
CA LYS A 66 -8.98 14.20 -22.83
C LYS A 66 -9.85 14.93 -23.87
N LYS A 67 -10.62 14.17 -24.65
CA LYS A 67 -11.58 14.69 -25.66
C LYS A 67 -12.89 15.18 -25.03
N GLY A 68 -13.02 15.19 -23.69
CA GLY A 68 -14.20 15.68 -22.97
C GLY A 68 -15.42 14.76 -23.06
N LYS A 69 -15.25 13.52 -23.52
CA LYS A 69 -16.34 12.53 -23.66
C LYS A 69 -16.63 11.77 -22.36
N ALA A 70 -15.80 11.95 -21.33
CA ALA A 70 -15.98 11.31 -20.04
C ALA A 70 -16.70 12.26 -19.07
N LYS A 71 -17.67 11.73 -18.32
CA LYS A 71 -18.34 12.43 -17.22
C LYS A 71 -17.87 11.87 -15.90
N LYS A 72 -17.61 12.74 -14.92
CA LYS A 72 -17.35 12.33 -13.54
C LYS A 72 -18.63 11.74 -12.97
N LEU A 73 -18.60 10.47 -12.56
CA LEU A 73 -19.72 9.84 -11.88
C LEU A 73 -19.83 10.44 -10.49
N THR A 74 -21.03 10.91 -10.15
CA THR A 74 -21.34 11.54 -8.87
C THR A 74 -21.88 10.56 -7.85
N SER A 75 -22.40 9.41 -8.31
CA SER A 75 -22.87 8.32 -7.46
C SER A 75 -22.51 6.96 -8.07
N ALA A 76 -22.28 5.95 -7.21
CA ALA A 76 -22.03 4.58 -7.62
C ALA A 76 -23.23 3.93 -8.34
N LEU A 77 -24.43 4.51 -8.19
CA LEU A 77 -25.69 4.02 -8.76
C LEU A 77 -25.92 4.47 -10.21
N ASP A 78 -25.16 5.43 -10.72
CA ASP A 78 -25.37 6.01 -12.07
C ASP A 78 -25.09 5.00 -13.21
N ASN A 79 -24.54 3.82 -12.90
CA ASN A 79 -24.11 2.80 -13.87
C ASN A 79 -24.97 1.53 -13.93
N LEU A 80 -26.06 1.43 -13.17
CA LEU A 80 -27.00 0.30 -13.27
C LEU A 80 -28.11 0.67 -14.27
N GLY A 81 -27.81 0.52 -15.56
CA GLY A 81 -28.77 0.74 -16.66
C GLY A 81 -30.05 -0.11 -16.51
N THR A 82 -31.03 0.44 -15.81
CA THR A 82 -32.41 -0.05 -15.74
C THR A 82 -33.26 0.82 -16.67
N SER A 83 -33.35 0.40 -17.93
CA SER A 83 -34.40 0.73 -18.89
C SER A 83 -34.43 -0.38 -19.93
#